data_AF-A0A7C6MK59-F1
#
_entry.id   AF-A0A7C6MK59-F1
#
_cell.length_a   1.000
_cell.length_b   1.000
_cell.length_c   1.000
_cell.angle_alpha   90.00
_cell.angle_beta   90.00
_cell.angle_gamma   90.00
#
_symmetry.space_group_name_H-M   'P 1'
#
loop_
_entity.id
_entity.type
_entity.pdbx_description
1 polymer ?
#
loop_
_entity_poly.entity_id
_entity_poly.type
_entity_poly.pdbx_seq_one_letter_code
_entity_poly.pdbx_strand_id
1 'polypeptide(L)'
;EPGGPDAPAEPAGTTDGGREPILDRAGWGLFAGGVALIALAGMVKVTGFVALGFVGMALARRYGPAITSVVKAGLVTGAVAGATVLAFSLASGLGFGWITSQGGAATVRSWMSLSTLLGILSGLMGRLLGLGDMSEAALGLTWGLGIALAVAWLLRMLWATFRGRIHPLGGYGLAMFALVLLFPVVHPWYLLWAMVPLSGWANRMQFRLAVVAYSTIFSLTVLPRGLGLPPGTVLQIYLGSLAAFLVCMALIFAVSWRTRVFRVR
;
A
#
# COMPACT_ATOMS: atom_id res chain seq x y z
N GLU A 1 -13.31 -20.80 77.70
CA GLU A 1 -14.50 -20.91 76.80
C GLU A 1 -14.45 -19.77 75.79
N PRO A 2 -14.98 -19.95 74.56
CA PRO A 2 -14.30 -20.65 73.47
C PRO A 2 -14.43 -19.91 72.11
N GLY A 3 -13.80 -20.43 71.05
CA GLY A 3 -14.16 -20.07 69.66
C GLY A 3 -13.04 -20.25 68.63
N GLY A 4 -12.96 -21.44 67.99
CA GLY A 4 -12.21 -21.65 66.74
C GLY A 4 -13.02 -21.15 65.52
N PRO A 5 -12.88 -21.73 64.32
CA PRO A 5 -11.71 -22.33 63.64
C PRO A 5 -11.53 -21.76 62.20
N ASP A 6 -10.54 -22.27 61.46
CA ASP A 6 -10.50 -22.33 59.99
C ASP A 6 -10.59 -21.04 59.18
N ALA A 7 -9.45 -20.38 58.97
CA ALA A 7 -9.24 -19.62 57.75
C ALA A 7 -8.98 -20.62 56.61
N PRO A 8 -9.83 -20.69 55.56
CA PRO A 8 -9.54 -21.54 54.42
C PRO A 8 -8.28 -21.04 53.74
N ALA A 9 -7.27 -21.91 53.63
CA ALA A 9 -6.13 -21.70 52.75
C ALA A 9 -6.68 -21.38 51.35
N GLU A 10 -6.34 -20.21 50.82
CA GLU A 10 -6.62 -19.88 49.42
C GLU A 10 -6.12 -21.05 48.56
N PRO A 11 -6.97 -21.63 47.71
CA PRO A 11 -6.50 -22.63 46.78
C PRO A 11 -5.47 -21.94 45.90
N ALA A 12 -4.22 -22.39 46.01
CA ALA A 12 -3.14 -22.07 45.10
C ALA A 12 -3.69 -22.22 43.69
N GLY A 13 -3.98 -21.07 43.06
CA GLY A 13 -4.46 -21.03 41.70
C GLY A 13 -3.44 -21.76 40.87
N THR A 14 -3.84 -22.94 40.38
CA THR A 14 -3.12 -23.66 39.34
C THR A 14 -3.04 -22.69 38.17
N THR A 15 -1.93 -21.97 38.05
CA THR A 15 -1.55 -21.28 36.83
C THR A 15 -1.21 -22.37 35.82
N ASP A 16 -2.26 -23.00 35.30
CA ASP A 16 -2.16 -23.74 34.06
C ASP A 16 -1.61 -22.74 33.04
N GLY A 17 -0.39 -23.00 32.57
CA GLY A 17 0.38 -22.15 31.68
C GLY A 17 -0.20 -22.14 30.26
N GLY A 18 -1.52 -21.99 30.15
CA GLY A 18 -2.24 -21.76 28.91
C GLY A 18 -1.81 -20.42 28.36
N ARG A 19 -0.77 -20.42 27.52
CA ARG A 19 -0.45 -19.28 26.65
C ARG A 19 -1.75 -18.87 25.96
N GLU A 20 -2.25 -17.69 26.26
CA GLU A 20 -3.42 -17.16 25.57
C GLU A 20 -3.23 -17.30 24.04
N PRO A 21 -4.29 -17.69 23.31
CA PRO A 21 -4.20 -17.84 21.87
C PRO A 21 -3.82 -16.50 21.23
N ILE A 22 -2.84 -16.55 20.33
CA ILE A 22 -2.18 -15.39 19.70
C ILE A 22 -3.19 -14.49 18.95
N LEU A 23 -4.23 -15.12 18.42
CA LEU A 23 -5.44 -14.50 17.88
C LEU A 23 -6.63 -15.37 18.30
N ASP A 24 -7.76 -14.74 18.60
CA ASP A 24 -9.04 -15.40 18.76
C ASP A 24 -9.60 -15.86 17.40
N ARG A 25 -10.72 -16.60 17.39
CA ARG A 25 -11.33 -17.10 16.15
C ARG A 25 -11.69 -15.98 15.18
N ALA A 26 -12.22 -14.87 15.70
CA ALA A 26 -12.57 -13.71 14.89
C ALA A 26 -11.30 -13.04 14.32
N GLY A 27 -10.24 -12.89 15.12
CA GLY A 27 -8.95 -12.37 14.68
C GLY A 27 -8.31 -13.19 13.57
N TRP A 28 -8.38 -14.52 13.63
CA TRP A 28 -7.94 -15.39 12.54
C TRP A 28 -8.78 -15.24 11.29
N GLY A 29 -10.11 -15.09 11.42
CA GLY A 29 -11.01 -14.80 10.29
C GLY A 29 -10.68 -13.48 9.60
N LEU A 30 -10.48 -12.41 10.38
CA LEU A 30 -10.09 -11.09 9.87
C LEU A 30 -8.70 -11.12 9.21
N PHE A 31 -7.75 -11.84 9.80
CA PHE A 31 -6.42 -12.01 9.22
C PHE A 31 -6.52 -12.73 7.85
N ALA A 32 -7.22 -13.86 7.79
CA ALA A 32 -7.34 -14.63 6.57
C ALA A 32 -8.08 -13.84 5.47
N GLY A 33 -9.19 -13.17 5.82
CA GLY A 33 -9.92 -12.29 4.91
C GLY A 33 -9.08 -11.12 4.40
N GLY A 34 -8.32 -10.47 5.28
CA GLY A 34 -7.41 -9.38 4.91
C GLY A 34 -6.29 -9.83 3.98
N VAL A 35 -5.65 -10.96 4.27
CA VAL A 35 -4.62 -11.57 3.41
C VAL A 35 -5.20 -11.94 2.05
N ALA A 36 -6.41 -12.51 2.02
CA ALA A 36 -7.10 -12.84 0.78
C ALA A 36 -7.37 -11.60 -0.08
N LEU A 37 -7.92 -10.52 0.51
CA LEU A 37 -8.17 -9.26 -0.20
C LEU A 37 -6.87 -8.63 -0.75
N ILE A 38 -5.79 -8.67 0.03
CA ILE A 38 -4.47 -8.19 -0.44
C ILE A 38 -3.94 -9.07 -1.58
N ALA A 39 -4.10 -10.39 -1.49
CA ALA A 39 -3.67 -11.31 -2.54
C ALA A 39 -4.43 -11.06 -3.86
N LEU A 40 -5.75 -10.86 -3.79
CA LEU A 40 -6.57 -10.49 -4.95
C LEU A 40 -6.14 -9.12 -5.52
N ALA A 41 -5.85 -8.13 -4.68
CA ALA A 41 -5.29 -6.86 -5.13
C ALA A 41 -3.92 -7.04 -5.81
N GLY A 42 -3.08 -7.96 -5.31
CA GLY A 42 -1.81 -8.36 -5.91
C GLY A 42 -1.96 -8.98 -7.30
N MET A 43 -3.01 -9.77 -7.53
CA MET A 43 -3.33 -10.32 -8.85
C MET A 43 -3.69 -9.22 -9.86
N VAL A 44 -4.37 -8.16 -9.41
CA VAL A 44 -4.68 -6.97 -10.24
C VAL A 44 -3.43 -6.12 -10.46
N LYS A 45 -2.60 -5.93 -9.43
CA LYS A 45 -1.33 -5.21 -9.52
C LYS A 45 -0.30 -5.81 -8.57
N VAL A 46 0.81 -6.32 -9.12
CA VAL A 46 1.86 -7.05 -8.36
C VAL A 46 2.40 -6.26 -7.15
N THR A 47 2.48 -4.93 -7.24
CA THR A 47 2.91 -4.08 -6.12
C THR A 47 1.99 -4.18 -4.90
N GLY A 48 0.75 -4.63 -5.05
CA GLY A 48 -0.18 -4.92 -3.94
C GLY A 48 0.33 -6.01 -3.00
N PHE A 49 1.13 -6.97 -3.48
CA PHE A 49 1.70 -8.02 -2.64
C PHE A 49 2.67 -7.50 -1.56
N VAL A 50 3.22 -6.29 -1.72
CA VAL A 50 4.10 -5.68 -0.72
C VAL A 50 3.40 -5.58 0.65
N ALA A 51 2.08 -5.36 0.67
CA ALA A 51 1.31 -5.28 1.91
C ALA A 51 1.30 -6.61 2.69
N LEU A 52 1.40 -7.76 2.02
CA LEU A 52 1.49 -9.07 2.69
C LEU A 52 2.72 -9.16 3.59
N GLY A 53 3.84 -8.54 3.17
CA GLY A 53 5.06 -8.49 3.99
C GLY A 53 4.80 -7.79 5.34
N PHE A 54 4.07 -6.67 5.32
CA PHE A 54 3.76 -5.91 6.53
C PHE A 54 2.74 -6.61 7.43
N VAL A 55 1.73 -7.26 6.85
CA VAL A 55 0.78 -8.10 7.58
C VAL A 55 1.49 -9.30 8.21
N GLY A 56 2.39 -9.95 7.48
CA GLY A 56 3.21 -11.05 7.97
C GLY A 56 4.14 -10.62 9.10
N MET A 57 4.82 -9.47 8.99
CA MET A 57 5.65 -8.93 10.07
C MET A 57 4.83 -8.53 11.31
N ALA A 58 3.59 -8.07 11.13
CA ALA A 58 2.68 -7.80 12.22
C ALA A 58 2.26 -9.08 12.96
N LEU A 59 2.03 -10.18 12.23
CA LEU A 59 1.77 -11.50 12.81
C LEU A 59 3.03 -12.08 13.48
N ALA A 60 4.20 -11.96 12.85
CA ALA A 60 5.48 -12.41 13.38
C ALA A 60 5.76 -11.83 14.76
N ARG A 61 5.44 -10.54 14.96
CA ARG A 61 5.56 -9.89 16.26
C ARG A 61 4.75 -10.54 17.36
N ARG A 62 3.57 -11.07 17.04
CA ARG A 62 2.73 -11.76 18.00
C ARG A 62 3.28 -13.14 18.36
N TYR A 63 4.06 -13.77 17.48
CA TYR A 63 4.78 -15.01 17.78
C TYR A 63 6.02 -14.80 18.66
N GLY A 64 6.66 -13.63 18.59
CA GLY A 64 7.82 -13.26 19.42
C GLY A 64 8.98 -12.64 18.63
N PRO A 65 10.10 -12.30 19.30
CA PRO A 65 11.20 -11.55 18.70
C PRO A 65 12.19 -12.39 17.86
N ALA A 66 12.03 -13.72 17.85
CA ALA A 66 12.93 -14.62 17.14
C ALA A 66 12.73 -14.57 15.62
N ILE A 67 13.78 -14.82 14.84
CA ILE A 67 13.65 -14.88 13.37
C ILE A 67 12.75 -16.03 12.90
N THR A 68 12.66 -17.10 13.69
CA THR A 68 11.72 -18.22 13.46
C THR A 68 10.25 -17.75 13.46
N SER A 69 9.92 -16.69 14.21
CA SER A 69 8.60 -16.06 14.18
C SER A 69 8.30 -15.41 12.84
N VAL A 70 9.30 -14.82 12.19
CA VAL A 70 9.17 -14.24 10.84
C VAL A 70 8.91 -15.34 9.82
N VAL A 71 9.67 -16.44 9.89
CA VAL A 71 9.48 -17.60 8.99
C VAL A 71 8.08 -18.19 9.18
N LYS A 72 7.67 -18.44 10.42
CA LYS A 72 6.33 -18.99 10.73
C LYS A 72 5.21 -18.09 10.22
N ALA A 73 5.28 -16.79 10.48
CA ALA A 73 4.28 -15.85 9.98
C ALA A 73 4.29 -15.71 8.46
N GLY A 74 5.48 -15.76 7.85
CA GLY A 74 5.64 -15.77 6.40
C GLY A 74 4.98 -17.00 5.76
N LEU A 75 5.17 -18.19 6.33
CA LEU A 75 4.51 -19.41 5.86
C LEU A 75 2.99 -19.35 6.01
N VAL A 76 2.48 -18.88 7.16
CA VAL A 76 1.03 -18.75 7.38
C VAL A 76 0.42 -17.74 6.41
N THR A 77 1.02 -16.56 6.28
CA THR A 77 0.57 -15.51 5.35
C THR A 77 0.64 -15.97 3.90
N GLY A 78 1.76 -16.61 3.52
CA GLY A 78 2.00 -17.14 2.19
C GLY A 78 1.06 -18.29 1.83
N ALA A 79 0.74 -19.17 2.78
CA ALA A 79 -0.22 -20.25 2.57
C ALA A 79 -1.63 -19.71 2.29
N VAL A 80 -2.11 -18.74 3.09
CA VAL A 80 -3.43 -18.12 2.88
C VAL A 80 -3.47 -17.35 1.56
N ALA A 81 -2.42 -16.56 1.26
CA ALA A 81 -2.34 -15.82 0.01
C ALA A 81 -2.28 -16.77 -1.20
N GLY A 82 -1.43 -17.80 -1.15
CA GLY A 82 -1.27 -18.80 -2.19
C GLY A 82 -2.55 -19.60 -2.43
N ALA A 83 -3.24 -20.02 -1.36
CA ALA A 83 -4.54 -20.68 -1.45
C ALA A 83 -5.59 -19.77 -2.10
N THR A 84 -5.60 -18.47 -1.74
CA THR A 84 -6.51 -17.48 -2.35
C THR A 84 -6.25 -17.33 -3.85
N VAL A 85 -4.97 -17.14 -4.23
CA VAL A 85 -4.57 -17.00 -5.64
C VAL A 85 -4.92 -18.26 -6.43
N LEU A 86 -4.63 -19.45 -5.88
CA LEU A 86 -4.93 -20.72 -6.53
C LEU A 86 -6.45 -20.91 -6.69
N ALA A 87 -7.22 -20.72 -5.61
CA ALA A 87 -8.67 -20.85 -5.64
C ALA A 87 -9.30 -19.91 -6.67
N PHE A 88 -8.89 -18.64 -6.70
CA PHE A 88 -9.42 -17.68 -7.65
C PHE A 88 -9.00 -17.95 -9.10
N SER A 89 -7.74 -18.36 -9.31
CA SER A 89 -7.23 -18.71 -10.64
C SER A 89 -7.94 -19.93 -11.23
N LEU A 90 -8.26 -20.93 -10.39
CA LEU A 90 -9.02 -22.11 -10.79
C LEU A 90 -10.51 -21.81 -10.97
N ALA A 91 -11.14 -21.10 -10.02
CA ALA A 91 -12.58 -20.82 -10.03
C ALA A 91 -12.99 -19.87 -11.15
N SER A 92 -12.12 -18.94 -11.55
CA SER A 92 -12.40 -18.00 -12.65
C SER A 92 -12.27 -18.63 -14.04
N GLY A 93 -11.64 -19.80 -14.17
CA GLY A 93 -11.30 -20.41 -15.46
C GLY A 93 -10.22 -19.66 -16.26
N LEU A 94 -9.67 -18.58 -15.70
CA LEU A 94 -8.65 -17.73 -16.34
C LEU A 94 -7.21 -18.23 -16.10
N GLY A 95 -7.03 -19.16 -15.16
CA GLY A 95 -5.72 -19.69 -14.78
C GLY A 95 -4.77 -18.59 -14.28
N PHE A 96 -3.49 -18.73 -14.60
CA PHE A 96 -2.42 -17.82 -14.15
C PHE A 96 -2.08 -16.72 -15.16
N GLY A 97 -2.97 -16.42 -16.11
CA GLY A 97 -2.72 -15.40 -17.16
C GLY A 97 -2.49 -13.98 -16.62
N TRP A 98 -2.89 -13.71 -15.38
CA TRP A 98 -2.59 -12.45 -14.70
C TRP A 98 -1.09 -12.24 -14.48
N ILE A 99 -0.26 -13.29 -14.41
CA ILE A 99 1.19 -13.14 -14.20
C ILE A 99 1.85 -12.43 -15.37
N THR A 100 1.48 -12.80 -16.61
CA THR A 100 2.06 -12.23 -17.84
C THR A 100 1.41 -10.90 -18.25
N SER A 101 0.17 -10.65 -17.81
CA SER A 101 -0.59 -9.46 -18.17
C SER A 101 -0.13 -8.15 -17.50
N GLN A 102 0.84 -8.22 -16.59
CA GLN A 102 1.27 -7.07 -15.76
C GLN A 102 2.40 -6.24 -16.39
N GLY A 103 3.04 -6.75 -17.45
CA GLY A 103 4.28 -6.18 -18.03
C GLY A 103 4.11 -4.96 -18.95
N GLY A 104 2.88 -4.63 -19.37
CA GLY A 104 2.62 -3.60 -20.39
C GLY A 104 3.07 -2.18 -20.01
N ALA A 105 3.31 -1.90 -18.73
CA ALA A 105 3.75 -0.60 -18.25
C ALA A 105 5.28 -0.43 -18.16
N ALA A 106 6.07 -1.49 -18.36
CA ALA A 106 7.53 -1.45 -18.11
C ALA A 106 8.34 -0.84 -19.28
N THR A 107 7.72 -0.62 -20.44
CA THR A 107 8.42 -0.16 -21.66
C THR A 107 8.41 1.36 -21.86
N VAL A 108 7.69 2.10 -21.01
CA VAL A 108 7.55 3.55 -21.17
C VAL A 108 8.60 4.27 -20.32
N ARG A 109 9.49 5.03 -20.97
CA ARG A 109 10.39 5.96 -20.29
C ARG A 109 9.56 7.10 -19.69
N SER A 110 9.43 7.13 -18.37
CA SER A 110 8.62 8.14 -17.71
C SER A 110 9.46 9.37 -17.33
N TRP A 111 9.05 10.52 -17.85
CA TRP A 111 9.50 11.85 -17.45
C TRP A 111 9.35 12.15 -15.95
N MET A 112 8.45 11.46 -15.25
CA MET A 112 8.24 11.64 -13.80
C MET A 112 9.16 10.78 -12.93
N SER A 113 9.92 9.85 -13.51
CA SER A 113 10.84 9.02 -12.73
C SER A 113 12.13 9.78 -12.44
N LEU A 114 12.44 9.94 -11.15
CA LEU A 114 13.68 10.59 -10.70
C LEU A 114 14.92 9.86 -11.22
N SER A 115 14.91 8.52 -11.19
CA SER A 115 16.04 7.71 -11.69
C SER A 115 16.21 7.86 -13.20
N THR A 116 15.12 7.95 -13.95
CA THR A 116 15.16 8.23 -15.40
C THR A 116 15.68 9.64 -15.71
N LEU A 117 15.26 10.66 -14.96
CA LEU A 117 15.76 12.04 -15.13
C LEU A 117 17.26 12.14 -14.88
N LEU A 118 17.79 11.44 -13.87
CA LEU A 118 19.23 11.38 -13.60
C LEU A 118 20.00 10.71 -14.75
N GLY A 119 19.45 9.63 -15.32
CA GLY A 119 20.02 8.99 -16.51
C GLY A 119 20.07 9.92 -17.72
N ILE A 120 18.99 10.66 -18.02
CA ILE A 120 18.96 11.62 -19.13
C ILE A 120 19.93 12.79 -18.90
N LEU A 121 19.97 13.32 -17.67
CA LEU A 121 20.85 14.43 -17.32
C LEU A 121 22.33 14.06 -17.51
N SER A 122 22.71 12.83 -17.15
CA SER A 122 24.08 12.36 -17.35
C SER A 122 24.49 12.29 -18.83
N GLY A 123 23.57 11.95 -19.74
CA GLY A 123 23.83 11.96 -21.18
C GLY A 123 23.93 13.37 -21.76
N LEU A 124 23.23 14.35 -21.17
CA LEU A 124 23.44 15.76 -21.46
C LEU A 124 24.84 16.19 -21.01
N MET A 125 25.27 15.81 -19.80
CA MET A 125 26.60 16.14 -19.29
C MET A 125 27.72 15.48 -20.10
N GLY A 126 27.57 14.21 -20.49
CA GLY A 126 28.53 13.50 -21.34
C GLY A 126 28.77 14.21 -22.68
N ARG A 127 27.70 14.74 -23.29
CA ARG A 127 27.78 15.55 -24.52
C ARG A 127 28.45 16.91 -24.29
N LEU A 128 28.12 17.59 -23.20
CA LEU A 128 28.75 18.88 -22.86
C LEU A 128 30.25 18.76 -22.57
N LEU A 129 30.68 17.62 -22.00
CA LEU A 129 32.07 17.34 -21.68
C LEU A 129 32.86 16.69 -22.85
N GLY A 130 32.23 16.49 -24.01
CA GLY A 130 32.88 15.87 -25.18
C GLY A 130 33.12 14.36 -25.05
N LEU A 131 32.50 13.69 -24.07
CA LEU A 131 32.70 12.26 -23.79
C LEU A 131 31.73 11.34 -24.56
N GLY A 132 30.82 11.90 -25.36
CA GLY A 132 29.79 11.17 -26.09
C GLY A 132 28.49 10.96 -25.30
N ASP A 133 27.54 10.22 -25.88
CA ASP A 133 26.25 9.93 -25.23
C ASP A 133 26.36 8.74 -24.26
N MET A 134 26.31 9.03 -22.97
CA MET A 134 26.39 8.05 -21.89
C MET A 134 25.01 7.67 -21.33
N SER A 135 23.91 8.14 -21.93
CA SER A 135 22.55 8.03 -21.37
C SER A 135 22.16 6.59 -21.03
N GLU A 136 22.45 5.61 -21.89
CA GLU A 136 22.05 4.22 -21.69
C GLU A 136 22.77 3.55 -20.50
N ALA A 137 24.09 3.73 -20.41
CA ALA A 137 24.87 3.19 -19.30
C ALA A 137 24.45 3.82 -17.96
N ALA A 138 24.19 5.13 -17.97
CA ALA A 138 23.75 5.83 -16.79
C ALA A 138 22.30 5.53 -16.39
N LEU A 139 21.40 5.29 -17.36
CA LEU A 139 20.05 4.79 -17.08
C LEU A 139 20.11 3.42 -16.39
N GLY A 140 20.92 2.50 -16.91
CA GLY A 140 21.14 1.19 -16.27
C GLY A 140 21.62 1.32 -14.82
N LEU A 141 22.61 2.19 -14.58
CA LEU A 141 23.15 2.45 -13.24
C LEU A 141 22.11 3.08 -12.30
N THR A 142 21.44 4.15 -12.75
CA THR A 142 20.47 4.91 -11.94
C THR A 142 19.23 4.09 -11.61
N TRP A 143 18.74 3.27 -12.55
CA TRP A 143 17.65 2.33 -12.30
C TRP A 143 18.08 1.24 -11.32
N GLY A 144 19.28 0.66 -11.51
CA GLY A 144 19.83 -0.34 -10.59
C GLY A 144 19.97 0.18 -9.16
N LEU A 145 20.54 1.38 -9.00
CA LEU A 145 20.67 2.05 -7.70
C LEU A 145 19.30 2.41 -7.10
N GLY A 146 18.38 2.94 -7.90
CA GLY A 146 17.02 3.25 -7.45
C GLY A 146 16.30 2.01 -6.90
N ILE A 147 16.34 0.89 -7.62
CA ILE A 147 15.77 -0.38 -7.19
C ILE A 147 16.47 -0.88 -5.92
N ALA A 148 17.81 -0.86 -5.87
CA ALA A 148 18.56 -1.31 -4.71
C ALA A 148 18.21 -0.50 -3.45
N LEU A 149 18.13 0.82 -3.56
CA LEU A 149 17.72 1.71 -2.47
C LEU A 149 16.26 1.49 -2.05
N ALA A 150 15.35 1.28 -3.01
CA ALA A 150 13.95 0.96 -2.71
C ALA A 150 13.81 -0.36 -1.95
N VAL A 151 14.53 -1.40 -2.37
CA VAL A 151 14.56 -2.71 -1.69
C VAL A 151 15.17 -2.58 -0.30
N ALA A 152 16.31 -1.89 -0.16
CA ALA A 152 16.94 -1.66 1.14
C ALA A 152 15.99 -0.93 2.11
N TRP A 153 15.28 0.09 1.61
CA TRP A 153 14.28 0.82 2.39
C TRP A 153 13.08 -0.04 2.77
N LEU A 154 12.55 -0.85 1.84
CA LEU A 154 11.47 -1.80 2.10
C LEU A 154 11.86 -2.80 3.20
N LEU A 155 13.04 -3.42 3.09
CA LEU A 155 13.56 -4.35 4.11
C LEU A 155 13.72 -3.66 5.46
N ARG A 156 14.23 -2.42 5.47
CA ARG A 156 14.36 -1.61 6.68
C ARG A 156 13.00 -1.30 7.31
N MET A 157 11.95 -1.07 6.52
CA MET A 157 10.58 -0.82 7.01
C MET A 157 9.90 -2.11 7.50
N LEU A 158 10.10 -3.24 6.82
CA LEU A 158 9.65 -4.56 7.28
C LEU A 158 10.28 -4.91 8.63
N TRP A 159 11.60 -4.70 8.76
CA TRP A 159 12.31 -4.90 10.02
C TRP A 159 11.85 -3.93 11.12
N ALA A 160 11.58 -2.66 10.78
CA ALA A 160 11.00 -1.69 11.72
C ALA A 160 9.66 -2.17 12.25
N THR A 161 8.83 -2.70 11.34
CA THR A 161 7.50 -3.22 11.64
C THR A 161 7.61 -4.43 12.53
N PHE A 162 8.53 -5.36 12.26
CA PHE A 162 8.81 -6.52 13.10
C PHE A 162 9.37 -6.16 14.48
N ARG A 163 10.18 -5.10 14.59
CA ARG A 163 10.65 -4.59 15.88
C ARG A 163 9.62 -3.74 16.62
N GLY A 164 8.43 -3.50 16.03
CA GLY A 164 7.38 -2.67 16.62
C GLY A 164 7.73 -1.18 16.68
N ARG A 165 8.75 -0.73 15.94
CA ARG A 165 9.16 0.68 15.89
C ARG A 165 8.25 1.53 15.01
N ILE A 166 7.50 0.90 14.12
CA ILE A 166 6.52 1.57 13.26
C ILE A 166 5.26 0.72 13.15
N HIS A 167 4.12 1.40 13.01
CA HIS A 167 2.86 0.74 12.72
C HIS A 167 2.91 0.08 11.33
N PRO A 168 2.41 -1.16 11.13
CA PRO A 168 2.49 -1.86 9.84
C PRO A 168 1.94 -1.06 8.67
N LEU A 169 0.84 -0.33 8.87
CA LEU A 169 0.24 0.52 7.84
C LEU A 169 1.14 1.71 7.46
N GLY A 170 1.81 2.32 8.45
CA GLY A 170 2.77 3.41 8.21
C GLY A 170 4.04 2.92 7.54
N GLY A 171 4.55 1.75 7.95
CA GLY A 171 5.68 1.08 7.31
C GLY A 171 5.40 0.75 5.85
N TYR A 172 4.21 0.20 5.55
CA TYR A 172 3.76 -0.07 4.19
C TYR A 172 3.69 1.20 3.36
N GLY A 173 3.05 2.26 3.88
CA GLY A 173 2.93 3.53 3.19
C GLY A 173 4.27 4.20 2.87
N LEU A 174 5.20 4.23 3.84
CA LEU A 174 6.55 4.76 3.63
C LEU A 174 7.40 3.91 2.69
N ALA A 175 7.22 2.58 2.70
CA ALA A 175 7.90 1.69 1.77
C ALA A 175 7.39 1.89 0.34
N MET A 176 6.07 2.01 0.15
CA MET A 176 5.47 2.32 -1.14
C MET A 176 5.88 3.71 -1.62
N PHE A 177 6.00 4.70 -0.73
CA PHE A 177 6.47 6.04 -1.08
C PHE A 177 7.88 6.02 -1.66
N ALA A 178 8.83 5.37 -0.96
CA ALA A 178 10.20 5.23 -1.44
C ALA A 178 10.28 4.42 -2.73
N LEU A 179 9.49 3.34 -2.84
CA LEU A 179 9.39 2.56 -4.06
C LEU A 179 8.99 3.46 -5.22
N VAL A 180 7.89 4.21 -5.10
CA VAL A 180 7.40 5.11 -6.17
C VAL A 180 8.42 6.19 -6.53
N LEU A 181 9.11 6.78 -5.56
CA LEU A 181 10.11 7.82 -5.84
C LEU A 181 11.33 7.30 -6.61
N LEU A 182 11.77 6.09 -6.29
CA LEU A 182 12.99 5.50 -6.84
C LEU A 182 12.73 4.61 -8.05
N PHE A 183 11.47 4.30 -8.34
CA PHE A 183 11.10 3.38 -9.41
C PHE A 183 11.50 3.93 -10.80
N PRO A 184 12.02 3.09 -11.70
CA PRO A 184 12.38 3.50 -13.06
C PRO A 184 11.23 4.10 -13.88
N VAL A 185 10.00 3.64 -13.65
CA VAL A 185 8.84 4.04 -14.46
C VAL A 185 7.70 4.49 -13.56
N VAL A 186 7.57 5.80 -13.34
CA VAL A 186 6.57 6.37 -12.43
C VAL A 186 5.45 7.04 -13.23
N HIS A 187 4.20 6.69 -12.96
CA HIS A 187 3.07 7.45 -13.46
C HIS A 187 2.47 8.32 -12.36
N PRO A 188 1.77 9.42 -12.71
CA PRO A 188 1.27 10.34 -11.69
C PRO A 188 0.27 9.68 -10.70
N TRP A 189 -0.44 8.61 -11.07
CA TRP A 189 -1.28 7.87 -10.10
C TRP A 189 -0.51 6.98 -9.13
N TYR A 190 0.78 6.70 -9.35
CA TYR A 190 1.54 5.77 -8.50
C TYR A 190 1.71 6.30 -7.08
N LEU A 191 1.72 7.62 -6.88
CA LEU A 191 1.75 8.20 -5.55
C LEU A 191 0.53 7.81 -4.70
N LEU A 192 -0.60 7.43 -5.31
CA LEU A 192 -1.77 6.90 -4.59
C LEU A 192 -1.45 5.61 -3.83
N TRP A 193 -0.52 4.79 -4.34
CA TRP A 193 -0.09 3.57 -3.66
C TRP A 193 0.51 3.84 -2.28
N ALA A 194 1.13 5.01 -2.11
CA ALA A 194 1.69 5.45 -0.84
C ALA A 194 0.69 6.29 -0.02
N MET A 195 -0.03 7.21 -0.67
CA MET A 195 -0.91 8.15 0.03
C MET A 195 -2.09 7.45 0.71
N VAL A 196 -2.70 6.45 0.06
CA VAL A 196 -3.86 5.73 0.62
C VAL A 196 -3.50 5.08 1.96
N PRO A 197 -2.48 4.21 2.07
CA PRO A 197 -2.12 3.65 3.38
C PRO A 197 -1.59 4.70 4.37
N LEU A 198 -0.83 5.70 3.90
CA LEU A 198 -0.36 6.78 4.78
C LEU A 198 -1.51 7.59 5.38
N SER A 199 -2.62 7.77 4.68
CA SER A 199 -3.79 8.49 5.19
C SER A 199 -4.42 7.83 6.42
N GLY A 200 -4.33 6.50 6.52
CA GLY A 200 -4.79 5.75 7.69
C GLY A 200 -3.82 5.78 8.89
N TRP A 201 -2.62 6.34 8.73
CA TRP A 201 -1.59 6.39 9.79
C TRP A 201 -1.14 7.81 10.14
N ALA A 202 -0.96 8.68 9.16
CA ALA A 202 -0.50 10.06 9.33
C ALA A 202 -1.68 11.01 9.53
N ASN A 203 -1.82 11.56 10.74
CA ASN A 203 -2.92 12.45 11.10
C ASN A 203 -2.53 13.95 11.16
N ARG A 204 -1.39 14.35 10.57
CA ARG A 204 -0.94 15.75 10.59
C ARG A 204 -1.70 16.57 9.55
N MET A 205 -2.12 17.78 9.92
CA MET A 205 -2.86 18.70 9.03
C MET A 205 -2.12 18.94 7.71
N GLN A 206 -0.80 19.19 7.79
CA GLN A 206 0.04 19.40 6.60
C GLN A 206 0.00 18.22 5.63
N PHE A 207 0.03 16.98 6.16
CA PHE A 207 -0.06 15.78 5.34
C PHE A 207 -1.44 15.67 4.68
N ARG A 208 -2.52 15.92 5.43
CA ARG A 208 -3.88 15.91 4.88
C ARG A 208 -4.06 16.94 3.78
N LEU A 209 -3.59 18.17 3.98
CA LEU A 209 -3.63 19.22 2.96
C LEU A 209 -2.84 18.83 1.71
N ALA A 210 -1.64 18.27 1.87
CA ALA A 210 -0.84 17.82 0.75
C ALA A 210 -1.53 16.70 -0.04
N VAL A 211 -2.11 15.70 0.64
CA VAL A 211 -2.86 14.61 -0.01
C VAL A 211 -4.08 15.15 -0.73
N VAL A 212 -4.86 16.04 -0.11
CA VAL A 212 -6.04 16.65 -0.74
C VAL A 212 -5.63 17.45 -1.97
N ALA A 213 -4.64 18.34 -1.85
CA ALA A 213 -4.16 19.15 -2.98
C ALA A 213 -3.66 18.27 -4.13
N TYR A 214 -2.85 17.25 -3.83
CA TYR A 214 -2.35 16.31 -4.83
C TYR A 214 -3.48 15.55 -5.50
N SER A 215 -4.40 14.96 -4.74
CA SER A 215 -5.56 14.23 -5.27
C SER A 215 -6.44 15.13 -6.15
N THR A 216 -6.71 16.38 -5.74
CA THR A 216 -7.49 17.32 -6.52
C THR A 216 -6.81 17.68 -7.85
N ILE A 217 -5.53 18.05 -7.82
CA ILE A 217 -4.76 18.37 -9.03
C ILE A 217 -4.71 17.14 -9.96
N PHE A 218 -4.43 15.97 -9.40
CA PHE A 218 -4.32 14.73 -10.16
C PHE A 218 -5.65 14.34 -10.83
N SER A 219 -6.78 14.41 -10.10
CA SER A 219 -8.11 14.09 -10.64
C SER A 219 -8.54 15.01 -11.78
N LEU A 220 -7.99 16.22 -11.86
CA LEU A 220 -8.26 17.15 -12.96
C LEU A 220 -7.26 16.99 -14.11
N THR A 221 -6.00 16.70 -13.82
CA THR A 221 -4.94 16.65 -14.85
C THR A 221 -4.87 15.31 -15.60
N VAL A 222 -5.30 14.21 -14.99
CA VAL A 222 -5.28 12.89 -15.61
C VAL A 222 -6.66 12.48 -16.08
N LEU A 223 -6.90 12.69 -17.38
CA LEU A 223 -8.18 12.40 -18.03
C LEU A 223 -8.38 10.90 -18.28
N PRO A 224 -9.63 10.41 -18.41
CA PRO A 224 -9.97 8.99 -18.55
C PRO A 224 -9.44 8.23 -19.79
N ARG A 225 -8.55 8.84 -20.60
CA ARG A 225 -7.83 8.18 -21.69
C ARG A 225 -6.43 8.77 -21.82
N GLY A 226 -5.40 7.91 -21.89
CA GLY A 226 -3.99 8.30 -22.02
C GLY A 226 -3.55 8.75 -23.42
N LEU A 227 -4.50 9.13 -24.29
CA LEU A 227 -4.23 9.65 -25.63
C LEU A 227 -4.73 11.09 -25.70
N GLY A 228 -4.03 11.95 -26.44
CA GLY A 228 -4.38 13.37 -26.60
C GLY A 228 -5.83 13.52 -27.10
N LEU A 229 -6.74 13.88 -26.20
CA LEU A 229 -8.14 14.08 -26.52
C LEU A 229 -8.32 15.41 -27.25
N PRO A 230 -9.23 15.51 -28.23
CA PRO A 230 -9.61 16.78 -28.80
C PRO A 230 -10.09 17.75 -27.70
N PRO A 231 -9.75 19.05 -27.78
CA PRO A 231 -10.11 20.03 -26.76
C PRO A 231 -11.62 20.05 -26.42
N GLY A 232 -12.48 19.84 -27.42
CA GLY A 232 -13.93 19.77 -27.21
C GLY A 232 -14.38 18.60 -26.32
N THR A 233 -13.75 17.42 -26.47
CA THR A 233 -14.04 16.26 -25.63
C THR A 233 -13.57 16.49 -24.19
N VAL A 234 -12.40 17.13 -24.01
CA VAL A 234 -11.90 17.51 -22.68
C VAL A 234 -12.86 18.47 -21.99
N LEU A 235 -13.35 19.49 -22.71
CA LEU A 235 -14.34 20.43 -22.20
C LEU A 235 -15.65 19.73 -21.79
N GLN A 236 -16.15 18.81 -22.62
CA GLN A 236 -17.34 18.01 -22.30
C GLN A 236 -17.15 17.17 -21.03
N ILE A 237 -15.99 16.56 -20.84
CA ILE A 237 -15.66 15.80 -19.63
C ILE A 237 -15.70 16.70 -18.41
N TYR A 238 -15.06 17.88 -18.45
CA TYR A 238 -15.06 18.78 -17.30
C TYR A 238 -16.44 19.34 -16.99
N LEU A 239 -17.21 19.77 -18.01
CA LEU A 239 -18.58 20.25 -17.83
C LEU A 239 -19.49 19.14 -17.28
N GLY A 240 -19.36 17.91 -17.78
CA GLY A 240 -20.09 16.74 -17.29
C GLY A 240 -19.75 16.41 -15.83
N SER A 241 -18.46 16.41 -15.48
CA SER A 241 -18.00 16.19 -14.10
C SER A 241 -18.51 17.28 -13.15
N LEU A 242 -18.51 18.56 -13.58
CA LEU A 242 -19.07 19.66 -12.80
C LEU A 242 -20.58 19.50 -12.61
N ALA A 243 -21.32 19.21 -13.67
CA ALA A 243 -22.76 18.98 -13.60
C ALA A 243 -23.10 17.81 -12.66
N ALA A 244 -22.39 16.69 -12.77
CA ALA A 244 -22.56 15.53 -11.89
C ALA A 244 -22.24 15.89 -10.42
N PHE A 245 -21.17 16.64 -10.18
CA PHE A 245 -20.83 17.12 -8.84
C PHE A 245 -21.94 18.00 -8.24
N LEU A 246 -22.47 18.96 -9.02
CA LEU A 246 -23.56 19.83 -8.59
C LEU A 246 -24.84 19.04 -8.29
N VAL A 247 -25.18 18.05 -9.12
CA VAL A 247 -26.32 17.15 -8.88
C VAL A 247 -26.12 16.35 -7.59
N CYS A 248 -24.95 15.74 -7.39
CA CYS A 248 -24.63 15.01 -6.17
C CYS A 248 -24.70 15.91 -4.92
N MET A 249 -24.15 17.13 -4.98
CA MET A 249 -24.24 18.09 -3.89
C MET A 249 -25.68 18.55 -3.62
N ALA A 250 -26.47 18.80 -4.66
CA ALA A 250 -27.88 19.16 -4.51
C ALA A 250 -28.68 18.03 -3.85
N LEU A 251 -28.43 16.77 -4.24
CA LEU A 251 -29.06 15.60 -3.62
C LEU A 251 -28.63 15.45 -2.15
N ILE A 252 -27.34 15.57 -1.85
CA ILE A 252 -26.82 15.53 -0.48
C ILE A 252 -27.44 16.64 0.37
N PHE A 253 -27.54 17.86 -0.16
CA PHE A 253 -28.15 18.98 0.52
C PHE A 253 -29.66 18.75 0.75
N ALA A 254 -30.39 18.29 -0.24
CA ALA A 254 -31.82 17.98 -0.13
C ALA A 254 -32.10 16.88 0.92
N VAL A 255 -31.28 15.83 0.94
CA VAL A 255 -31.37 14.75 1.94
C VAL A 255 -30.99 15.27 3.32
N SER A 256 -29.91 16.07 3.43
CA SER A 256 -29.46 16.67 4.68
C SER A 256 -30.52 17.60 5.29
N TRP A 257 -31.17 18.39 4.44
CA TRP A 257 -32.24 19.31 4.84
C TRP A 257 -33.48 18.55 5.33
N ARG A 258 -33.87 17.46 4.67
CA ARG A 258 -34.99 16.59 5.11
C ARG A 258 -34.70 15.82 6.38
N THR A 259 -33.47 15.34 6.57
CA THR A 259 -33.12 14.43 7.69
C THR A 259 -32.54 15.15 8.91
N ARG A 260 -32.20 16.45 8.81
CA ARG A 260 -31.52 17.26 9.85
C ARG A 260 -30.19 16.66 10.38
N VAL A 261 -29.63 15.67 9.69
CA VAL A 261 -28.40 14.95 10.11
C VAL A 261 -27.16 15.84 10.00
N PHE A 262 -27.11 16.72 9.00
CA PHE A 262 -26.02 17.68 8.81
C PHE A 262 -26.54 19.09 9.05
N ARG A 263 -26.43 19.60 10.28
CA ARG A 263 -26.54 21.05 10.52
C ARG A 263 -25.24 21.68 10.02
N VAL A 264 -25.26 22.17 8.80
CA VAL A 264 -24.24 23.11 8.31
C VAL A 264 -24.36 24.35 9.22
N ARG A 265 -23.35 24.57 10.05
CA ARG A 265 -23.16 25.82 10.80
C ARG A 265 -22.35 26.79 9.96
#